data_AF-A0A484CKG0-F1
#
_entry.id   AF-A0A484CKG0-F1
#
_cell.length_a   1.000
_cell.length_b   1.000
_cell.length_c   1.000
_cell.angle_alpha   90.00
_cell.angle_beta   90.00
_cell.angle_gamma   90.00
#
_symmetry.space_group_name_H-M   'P 1'
#
loop_
_entity.id
_entity.type
_entity.pdbx_description
1 polymer ?
#
loop_
_entity_poly.entity_id
_entity_poly.type
_entity_poly.pdbx_seq_one_letter_code
_entity_poly.pdbx_strand_id
1 'polypeptide(L)'
;MIKGQLEPVFQRTFSSSFRSLTVVKFSSGSVINTMDLSFVSRSAPNNTQITSALINAAPSVSGFDIEGSSINVNGISSGGVSHNISLVTASCLVLLSWLL
;
A
#
# COMPACT_ATOMS: atom_id res chain seq x y z
N MET A 1 -19.03 -9.30 1.16
CA MET A 1 -18.89 -9.43 2.63
C MET A 1 -17.55 -8.84 3.10
N ILE A 2 -16.41 -9.38 2.65
CA ILE A 2 -15.05 -8.93 3.09
C ILE A 2 -14.82 -7.42 2.93
N LYS A 3 -15.10 -6.86 1.74
CA LYS A 3 -14.97 -5.42 1.48
C LYS A 3 -15.71 -4.57 2.53
N GLY A 4 -16.96 -4.92 2.82
CA GLY A 4 -17.79 -4.18 3.76
C GLY A 4 -17.31 -4.24 5.22
N GLN A 5 -16.53 -5.26 5.59
CA GLN A 5 -15.96 -5.38 6.94
C GLN A 5 -14.59 -4.67 7.03
N LEU A 6 -13.76 -4.74 6.00
CA LEU A 6 -12.38 -4.22 6.04
C LEU A 6 -12.24 -2.78 5.55
N GLU A 7 -13.04 -2.33 4.58
CA GLU A 7 -12.93 -0.97 4.04
C GLU A 7 -13.11 0.12 5.12
N PRO A 8 -14.09 0.03 6.04
CA PRO A 8 -14.21 1.00 7.14
C PRO A 8 -13.03 0.97 8.12
N VAL A 9 -12.40 -0.20 8.32
CA VAL A 9 -11.22 -0.36 9.18
C VAL A 9 -10.03 0.37 8.58
N PHE A 10 -9.76 0.18 7.28
CA PHE A 10 -8.68 0.87 6.60
C PHE A 10 -8.94 2.37 6.48
N GLN A 11 -10.19 2.77 6.23
CA GLN A 11 -10.58 4.17 6.20
C GLN A 11 -10.40 4.86 7.58
N ARG A 12 -10.65 4.16 8.68
CA ARG A 12 -10.41 4.69 10.03
C ARG A 12 -8.92 4.71 10.40
N THR A 13 -8.20 3.64 10.09
CA THR A 13 -6.79 3.48 10.45
C THR A 13 -5.87 4.39 9.63
N PHE A 14 -6.20 4.61 8.35
CA PHE A 14 -5.39 5.37 7.40
C PHE A 14 -6.20 6.48 6.72
N SER A 15 -6.94 7.27 7.51
CA SER A 15 -7.93 8.25 7.03
C SER A 15 -7.37 9.29 6.05
N SER A 16 -6.10 9.67 6.16
CA SER A 16 -5.46 10.66 5.30
C SER A 16 -4.88 10.10 4.01
N SER A 17 -4.73 8.78 3.89
CA SER A 17 -4.03 8.16 2.74
C SER A 17 -4.81 7.06 2.05
N PHE A 18 -5.77 6.41 2.70
CA PHE A 18 -6.57 5.34 2.12
C PHE A 18 -7.46 5.86 0.99
N ARG A 19 -7.49 5.12 -0.13
CA ARG A 19 -8.33 5.45 -1.30
C ARG A 19 -9.42 4.41 -1.53
N SER A 20 -9.06 3.14 -1.54
CA SER A 20 -10.00 2.05 -1.84
C SER A 20 -9.45 0.69 -1.45
N LEU A 21 -10.37 -0.24 -1.23
CA LEU A 21 -10.09 -1.67 -1.10
C LEU A 21 -10.88 -2.42 -2.18
N THR A 22 -10.21 -3.23 -2.98
CA THR A 22 -10.85 -4.06 -4.01
C THR A 22 -10.59 -5.53 -3.72
N VAL A 23 -11.64 -6.34 -3.66
CA VAL A 23 -11.50 -7.80 -3.52
C VAL A 23 -11.27 -8.37 -4.93
N VAL A 24 -10.06 -8.88 -5.18
CA VAL A 24 -9.61 -9.30 -6.51
C VAL A 24 -9.99 -10.75 -6.79
N LYS A 25 -9.88 -11.61 -5.76
CA LYS A 25 -10.19 -13.03 -5.89
C LYS A 25 -10.90 -13.53 -4.65
N PHE A 26 -12.03 -14.18 -4.89
CA PHE A 26 -12.81 -14.92 -3.93
C PHE A 26 -13.27 -16.21 -4.62
N SER A 27 -13.06 -17.36 -3.99
CA SER A 27 -13.69 -18.62 -4.40
C SER A 27 -14.53 -19.14 -3.25
N SER A 28 -15.78 -19.52 -3.53
CA SER A 28 -16.66 -20.08 -2.49
C SER A 28 -16.05 -21.39 -1.98
N GLY A 29 -15.76 -21.44 -0.67
CA GLY A 29 -15.08 -22.57 -0.04
C GLY A 29 -13.56 -22.41 0.11
N SER A 30 -12.96 -21.33 -0.43
CA SER A 30 -11.57 -20.97 -0.15
C SER A 30 -11.47 -20.10 1.09
N VAL A 31 -10.54 -20.45 1.98
CA VAL A 31 -10.19 -19.67 3.18
C VAL A 31 -9.30 -18.47 2.83
N ILE A 32 -8.72 -18.45 1.63
CA ILE A 32 -7.79 -17.40 1.18
C ILE A 32 -8.53 -16.34 0.38
N ASN A 33 -8.33 -15.08 0.77
CA ASN A 33 -8.87 -13.91 0.11
C ASN A 33 -7.74 -13.02 -0.42
N THR A 34 -7.86 -12.55 -1.65
CA THR A 34 -6.91 -11.61 -2.24
C THR A 34 -7.59 -10.27 -2.46
N MET A 35 -6.95 -9.21 -1.97
CA MET A 35 -7.44 -7.85 -2.07
C MET A 35 -6.33 -6.88 -2.41
N ASP A 36 -6.67 -5.84 -3.17
CA ASP A 36 -5.80 -4.72 -3.47
C ASP A 36 -6.18 -3.53 -2.59
N LEU A 37 -5.19 -2.93 -1.96
CA LEU A 37 -5.31 -1.73 -1.15
C LEU A 37 -4.66 -0.57 -1.90
N SER A 38 -5.42 0.50 -2.13
CA SER A 38 -4.91 1.70 -2.79
C SER A 38 -4.76 2.82 -1.78
N PHE A 39 -3.60 3.48 -1.83
CA PHE A 39 -3.27 4.62 -0.99
C PHE A 39 -2.72 5.78 -1.82
N VAL A 40 -2.73 6.98 -1.27
CA VAL A 40 -1.99 8.12 -1.80
C VAL A 40 -0.48 7.79 -1.74
N SER A 41 0.19 7.74 -2.89
CA SER A 41 1.57 7.20 -3.05
C SER A 41 2.55 7.63 -1.95
N ARG A 42 2.69 8.93 -1.66
CA ARG A 42 3.64 9.44 -0.64
C ARG A 42 3.28 9.12 0.81
N SER A 43 2.07 8.61 1.05
CA SER A 43 1.52 8.35 2.38
C SER A 43 1.02 6.91 2.50
N ALA A 44 1.46 6.03 1.60
CA ALA A 44 1.15 4.62 1.66
C ALA A 44 1.82 4.00 2.90
N PRO A 45 1.07 3.28 3.74
CA PRO A 45 1.64 2.57 4.87
C PRO A 45 2.55 1.43 4.39
N ASN A 46 3.53 1.07 5.20
CA ASN A 46 4.38 -0.09 4.93
C ASN A 46 3.64 -1.41 5.24
N ASN A 47 4.23 -2.52 4.79
CA ASN A 47 3.63 -3.85 4.93
C ASN A 47 3.30 -4.19 6.40
N THR A 48 4.18 -3.85 7.34
CA THR A 48 3.96 -4.10 8.78
C THR A 48 2.76 -3.34 9.32
N GLN A 49 2.56 -2.09 8.90
CA GLN A 49 1.40 -1.29 9.29
C GLN A 49 0.09 -1.88 8.74
N ILE A 50 0.11 -2.36 7.48
CA ILE A 50 -1.04 -3.04 6.87
C ILE A 50 -1.37 -4.33 7.62
N THR A 51 -0.36 -5.18 7.90
CA THR A 51 -0.55 -6.43 8.66
C THR A 51 -1.10 -6.15 10.05
N SER A 52 -0.58 -5.14 10.75
CA SER A 52 -1.07 -4.75 12.08
C SER A 52 -2.53 -4.30 12.03
N ALA A 53 -2.92 -3.53 11.02
CA ALA A 53 -4.30 -3.10 10.83
C ALA A 53 -5.25 -4.30 10.64
N LEU A 54 -4.83 -5.33 9.90
CA LEU A 54 -5.61 -6.56 9.71
C LEU A 54 -5.73 -7.39 10.99
N ILE A 55 -4.63 -7.57 11.73
CA ILE A 55 -4.64 -8.28 13.02
C ILE A 55 -5.57 -7.58 14.02
N ASN A 56 -5.48 -6.25 14.11
CA ASN A 56 -6.34 -5.46 14.99
C ASN A 56 -7.82 -5.50 14.57
N ALA A 57 -8.10 -5.75 13.29
CA ALA A 57 -9.45 -5.89 12.77
C ALA A 57 -10.06 -7.27 13.04
N ALA A 58 -9.22 -8.31 13.17
CA ALA A 58 -9.63 -9.70 13.34
C ALA A 58 -10.77 -9.91 14.37
N PRO A 59 -10.74 -9.33 15.59
CA PRO A 59 -11.83 -9.52 16.56
C PRO A 59 -13.15 -8.81 16.20
N SER A 60 -13.14 -7.92 15.20
CA SER A 60 -14.28 -7.07 14.84
C SER A 60 -14.97 -7.46 13.53
N VAL A 61 -14.34 -8.31 12.72
CA VAL A 61 -14.92 -8.76 11.45
C VAL A 61 -15.88 -9.92 11.67
N SER A 62 -16.88 -10.02 10.80
CA SER A 62 -17.88 -11.10 10.82
C SER A 62 -17.96 -11.82 9.47
N GLY A 63 -18.20 -13.13 9.54
CA GLY A 63 -18.36 -13.99 8.36
C GLY A 63 -17.07 -14.51 7.73
N PHE A 64 -15.90 -14.17 8.28
CA PHE A 64 -14.61 -14.77 7.95
C PHE A 64 -13.61 -14.55 9.09
N ASP A 65 -12.64 -15.45 9.20
CA ASP A 65 -11.53 -15.32 10.13
C ASP A 65 -10.33 -14.65 9.47
N ILE A 66 -9.54 -13.91 10.26
CA ILE A 66 -8.25 -13.36 9.85
C ILE A 66 -7.18 -14.08 10.64
N GLU A 67 -6.54 -15.05 10.01
CA GLU A 67 -5.42 -15.78 10.60
C GLU A 67 -4.12 -15.00 10.38
N GLY A 68 -3.57 -14.44 11.46
CA GLY A 68 -2.41 -13.52 11.40
C GLY A 68 -1.18 -14.13 10.73
N SER A 69 -0.95 -15.44 10.94
CA SER A 69 0.15 -16.19 10.32
C SER A 69 -0.01 -16.38 8.80
N SER A 70 -1.22 -16.21 8.27
CA SER A 70 -1.56 -16.38 6.86
C SER A 70 -1.62 -15.05 6.09
N ILE A 71 -1.30 -13.93 6.73
CA ILE A 71 -1.29 -12.61 6.08
C ILE A 71 -0.03 -12.45 5.26
N ASN A 72 -0.20 -12.29 3.94
CA ASN A 72 0.87 -11.90 3.04
C ASN A 72 0.55 -10.54 2.40
N VAL A 73 1.36 -9.52 2.69
CA VAL A 73 1.24 -8.19 2.10
C VAL A 73 2.37 -7.99 1.11
N ASN A 74 2.01 -7.89 -0.16
CA ASN A 74 2.93 -7.56 -1.25
C ASN A 74 2.53 -6.21 -1.85
N GLY A 75 3.48 -5.49 -2.43
CA GLY A 75 3.19 -4.19 -3.02
C GLY A 75 4.25 -3.71 -3.99
N ILE A 76 3.81 -2.89 -4.94
CA ILE A 76 4.67 -2.07 -5.78
C ILE A 76 4.62 -0.67 -5.18
N SER A 77 5.67 -0.26 -4.47
CA SER A 77 5.82 1.15 -4.12
C SER A 77 6.09 1.91 -5.42
N SER A 78 5.04 2.48 -6.03
CA SER A 78 5.21 3.47 -7.10
C SER A 78 5.65 4.80 -6.46
N GLY A 79 6.79 4.75 -5.77
CA GLY A 79 7.59 5.92 -5.50
C GLY A 79 8.25 6.28 -6.81
N GLY A 80 7.85 7.39 -7.41
CA GLY A 80 8.52 7.95 -8.58
C GLY A 80 10.03 7.94 -8.38
N VAL A 81 10.75 7.67 -9.47
CA VAL A 81 12.22 7.63 -9.52
C VAL A 81 12.79 8.69 -8.57
N SER A 82 13.63 8.27 -7.63
CA SER A 82 14.42 9.21 -6.84
C SER A 82 15.50 9.75 -7.79
N HIS A 83 15.20 10.84 -8.51
CA HIS A 83 16.19 11.52 -9.34
C HIS A 83 17.19 12.18 -8.38
N ASN A 84 18.22 11.44 -7.99
CA ASN A 84 19.46 12.03 -7.48
C ASN A 84 20.12 12.77 -8.64
N ILE A 85 19.59 13.94 -8.99
CA ILE A 85 20.29 14.89 -9.85
C ILE A 85 21.55 15.30 -9.11
N SER A 86 22.66 14.66 -9.45
CA SER A 86 23.96 15.03 -8.94
C SER A 86 24.28 16.45 -9.39
N LEU A 87 24.56 17.35 -8.43
CA LEU A 87 25.03 18.71 -8.69
C LEU A 87 26.27 18.71 -9.62
N VAL A 88 27.05 17.63 -9.60
CA VAL A 88 28.21 17.44 -10.48
C VAL A 88 27.77 17.43 -11.94
N THR A 89 26.72 16.68 -12.28
CA THR A 89 26.22 16.60 -13.66
C THR A 89 25.63 17.93 -14.13
N ALA A 90 24.96 18.67 -13.23
CA ALA A 90 24.47 20.02 -13.54
C ALA A 90 25.62 21.01 -13.77
N SER A 91 26.68 20.95 -12.97
CA SER A 91 27.83 21.86 -13.10
C SER A 91 28.61 21.68 -14.40
N CYS A 92 28.75 20.44 -14.90
CA CYS A 92 29.44 20.18 -16.16
C CYS A 92 28.71 20.81 -17.37
N LEU A 93 27.37 20.78 -17.37
CA LEU A 93 26.57 21.35 -18.46
C LEU A 93 26.63 22.88 -18.50
N VAL A 94 26.70 23.53 -17.33
CA VAL A 94 26.88 25.00 -17.24
C VAL A 94 28.27 25.40 -17.74
N LEU A 95 29.32 24.67 -17.38
CA LEU A 95 30.68 24.96 -17.85
C LEU A 95 30.83 24.73 -19.36
N LEU A 96 30.18 23.71 -19.92
CA LEU A 96 30.15 23.47 -21.37
C LEU A 96 29.40 24.57 -22.14
N SER A 97 28.39 25.20 -21.52
CA SER A 97 27.67 26.34 -22.13
C SER A 97 28.50 27.63 -22.24
N TRP A 98 29.64 27.71 -21.54
CA TRP A 98 30.59 28.81 -21.67
C TRP A 98 31.77 28.51 -22.60
N LEU A 99 31.92 27.27 -23.06
CA LEU A 99 33.00 26.87 -23.96
C LEU A 99 32.59 26.87 -25.45
N LEU A 100 31.31 27.10 -25.74
CA LEU A 100 30.70 27.08 -27.08
C LEU A 100 30.17 28.47 -27.43
#